data_AF-A0A943MUN9-F1
#
_entry.id   AF-A0A943MUN9-F1
#
_cell.length_a   1.000
_cell.length_b   1.000
_cell.length_c   1.000
_cell.angle_alpha   90.00
_cell.angle_beta   90.00
_cell.angle_gamma   90.00
#
_symmetry.space_group_name_H-M   'P 1'
#
loop_
_entity.id
_entity.type
_entity.pdbx_description
1 polymer ?
#
loop_
_entity_poly.entity_id
_entity_poly.type
_entity_poly.pdbx_seq_one_letter_code
_entity_poly.pdbx_strand_id
1 'polypeptide(L)'
;MEIKVKSPYEPLTVEVGNVTVNARINVTVDGLLNIGEACSKASTKMNALQKLHDDAQKTKDYKKLRKLNSQMADVLEVAVKAGIGEESYDEIIAACGQGFEITKADCNVVMAKVFWAIYETVKERQDESLNEKAAHYLAEVDNAQTEPNTED
;
A
#
# COMPACT_ATOMS: atom_id res chain seq x y z
N MET A 1 23.59 15.63 -20.23
CA MET A 1 22.49 15.82 -19.27
C MET A 1 22.09 14.45 -18.77
N GLU A 2 22.09 14.25 -17.46
CA GLU A 2 21.66 13.00 -16.81
C GLU A 2 20.33 13.28 -16.11
N ILE A 3 19.34 12.41 -16.31
CA ILE A 3 18.01 12.54 -15.68
C ILE A 3 17.81 11.30 -14.81
N LYS A 4 17.50 11.50 -13.53
CA LYS A 4 17.12 10.43 -12.61
C LYS A 4 15.60 10.36 -12.56
N VAL A 5 15.04 9.21 -12.96
CA VAL A 5 13.60 8.95 -12.92
C VAL A 5 13.32 7.77 -12.01
N LYS A 6 12.24 7.86 -11.22
CA LYS A 6 11.80 6.74 -10.40
C LYS A 6 11.04 5.71 -11.22
N SER A 7 11.18 4.43 -10.86
CA SER A 7 10.50 3.32 -11.52
C SER A 7 8.97 3.42 -11.38
N PRO A 8 8.16 3.03 -12.39
CA PRO A 8 6.72 2.86 -12.26
C PRO A 8 6.31 1.64 -11.41
N TYR A 9 7.25 0.78 -11.06
CA TYR A 9 7.06 -0.36 -10.16
C TYR A 9 8.10 -0.32 -9.04
N GLU A 10 7.64 -0.16 -7.80
CA GLU A 10 8.51 -0.15 -6.62
C GLU A 10 8.75 -1.59 -6.15
N PRO A 11 10.00 -2.03 -5.95
CA PRO A 11 10.26 -3.38 -5.43
C PRO A 11 9.76 -3.51 -3.98
N LEU A 12 9.13 -4.65 -3.67
CA LEU A 12 8.73 -5.01 -2.30
C LEU A 12 9.23 -6.43 -1.99
N THR A 13 10.16 -6.55 -1.06
CA THR A 13 10.64 -7.84 -0.57
C THR A 13 9.94 -8.19 0.73
N VAL A 14 9.28 -9.36 0.76
CA VAL A 14 8.56 -9.88 1.93
C VAL A 14 9.24 -11.15 2.40
N GLU A 15 9.79 -11.12 3.62
CA GLU A 15 10.40 -12.29 4.26
C GLU A 15 9.41 -12.94 5.24
N VAL A 16 9.10 -14.20 5.00
CA VAL A 16 8.21 -15.01 5.83
C VAL A 16 8.93 -16.29 6.24
N GLY A 17 9.43 -16.32 7.47
CA GLY A 17 10.28 -17.42 7.94
C GLY A 17 11.54 -17.52 7.07
N ASN A 18 11.73 -18.65 6.40
CA ASN A 18 12.88 -18.91 5.53
C ASN A 18 12.58 -18.65 4.03
N VAL A 19 11.41 -18.10 3.71
CA VAL A 19 10.98 -17.84 2.33
C VAL A 19 10.99 -16.35 2.06
N THR A 20 11.60 -15.96 0.95
CA THR A 20 11.60 -14.57 0.46
C THR A 20 10.70 -14.49 -0.76
N VAL A 21 9.70 -13.61 -0.71
CA VAL A 21 8.82 -13.29 -1.83
C VAL A 21 9.20 -11.91 -2.36
N ASN A 22 9.45 -11.80 -3.67
CA ASN A 22 9.82 -10.54 -4.31
C ASN A 22 8.64 -10.04 -5.15
N ALA A 23 7.87 -9.14 -4.55
CA ALA A 23 6.74 -8.48 -5.16
C ALA A 23 7.15 -7.13 -5.78
N ARG A 24 6.21 -6.52 -6.51
CA ARG A 24 6.35 -5.17 -7.06
C ARG A 24 5.06 -4.39 -6.85
N ILE A 25 5.16 -3.20 -6.27
CA ILE A 25 4.04 -2.29 -6.06
C ILE A 25 3.83 -1.49 -7.34
N ASN A 26 2.62 -1.54 -7.91
CA ASN A 26 2.28 -0.80 -9.11
C ASN A 26 2.04 0.69 -8.79
N VAL A 27 3.08 1.52 -8.91
CA VAL A 27 3.04 2.97 -8.66
C VAL A 27 2.90 3.79 -9.94
N THR A 28 2.37 3.18 -11.02
CA THR A 28 1.92 3.93 -12.21
C THR A 28 0.78 4.90 -11.84
N VAL A 29 0.47 5.88 -12.69
CA VAL A 29 -0.63 6.83 -12.43
C VAL A 29 -1.95 6.10 -12.16
N ASP A 30 -2.31 5.15 -13.02
CA ASP A 30 -3.51 4.33 -12.85
C ASP A 30 -3.41 3.40 -11.63
N GLY A 31 -2.21 2.87 -11.36
CA GLY A 31 -1.91 2.09 -10.18
C GLY A 31 -2.15 2.86 -8.89
N LEU A 32 -1.65 4.09 -8.78
CA LEU A 32 -1.82 4.95 -7.62
C LEU A 32 -3.29 5.31 -7.36
N LEU A 33 -4.09 5.50 -8.42
CA LEU A 33 -5.53 5.74 -8.30
C LEU A 33 -6.25 4.49 -7.77
N ASN A 34 -6.00 3.34 -8.40
CA ASN A 34 -6.65 2.07 -8.04
C ASN A 34 -6.25 1.60 -6.63
N ILE A 35 -4.95 1.63 -6.31
CA ILE A 35 -4.44 1.27 -4.98
C ILE A 35 -4.90 2.29 -3.95
N GLY A 36 -4.88 3.58 -4.27
CA GLY A 36 -5.35 4.64 -3.36
C GLY A 36 -6.81 4.44 -2.94
N GLU A 37 -7.69 4.14 -3.88
CA GLU A 37 -9.10 3.84 -3.58
C GLU A 37 -9.24 2.56 -2.75
N ALA A 38 -8.55 1.48 -3.13
CA ALA A 38 -8.59 0.21 -2.41
C ALA A 38 -8.06 0.35 -0.98
N CYS A 39 -6.93 1.02 -0.80
CA CYS A 39 -6.31 1.27 0.49
C CYS A 39 -7.15 2.18 1.40
N SER A 40 -7.76 3.23 0.86
CA SER A 40 -8.65 4.12 1.63
C SER A 40 -9.88 3.36 2.15
N LYS A 41 -10.51 2.55 1.29
CA LYS A 41 -11.63 1.69 1.67
C LYS A 41 -11.19 0.65 2.71
N ALA A 42 -10.04 0.02 2.51
CA ALA A 42 -9.51 -0.99 3.42
C ALA A 42 -9.16 -0.38 4.79
N SER A 43 -8.45 0.75 4.84
CA SER A 43 -8.12 1.47 6.07
C SER A 43 -9.38 1.83 6.86
N THR A 44 -10.40 2.38 6.20
CA THR A 44 -11.68 2.70 6.84
C THR A 44 -12.35 1.46 7.43
N LYS A 45 -12.42 0.36 6.67
CA LYS A 45 -13.03 -0.90 7.13
C LYS A 45 -12.22 -1.55 8.25
N MET A 46 -10.90 -1.57 8.16
CA MET A 46 -10.02 -2.10 9.21
C MET A 46 -10.16 -1.32 10.50
N ASN A 47 -10.24 0.01 10.46
CA ASN A 47 -10.48 0.83 11.65
C ASN A 47 -11.82 0.51 12.31
N ALA A 48 -12.87 0.24 11.53
CA ALA A 48 -14.17 -0.18 12.06
C ALA A 48 -14.11 -1.59 12.66
N LEU A 49 -13.44 -2.54 11.99
CA LEU A 49 -13.24 -3.90 12.46
C LEU A 49 -12.38 -3.95 13.74
N GLN A 50 -11.37 -3.09 13.86
CA GLN A 50 -10.51 -3.01 15.04
C GLN A 50 -11.30 -2.60 16.28
N LYS A 51 -12.19 -1.61 16.16
CA LYS A 51 -13.08 -1.22 17.28
C LYS A 51 -13.95 -2.40 17.73
N LEU A 52 -14.54 -3.12 16.79
CA LEU A 52 -15.35 -4.31 17.08
C LEU A 52 -14.51 -5.45 17.68
N HIS A 53 -13.25 -5.57 17.26
CA HIS A 53 -12.30 -6.55 17.77
C HIS A 53 -11.94 -6.26 19.22
N ASP A 54 -11.59 -5.02 19.53
CA ASP A 54 -11.25 -4.59 20.90
C ASP A 54 -12.41 -4.82 21.87
N ASP A 55 -13.64 -4.54 21.43
CA ASP A 55 -14.84 -4.80 22.23
C ASP A 55 -15.10 -6.29 22.43
N ALA A 56 -14.96 -7.10 21.36
CA ALA A 56 -15.09 -8.56 21.46
C ALA A 56 -13.99 -9.19 22.33
N GLN A 57 -12.79 -8.59 22.35
CA GLN A 57 -11.68 -9.04 23.18
C GLN A 57 -11.93 -8.73 24.66
N LYS A 58 -12.48 -7.55 24.99
CA LYS A 58 -12.90 -7.20 26.36
C LYS A 58 -13.97 -8.16 26.88
N THR A 59 -14.93 -8.54 26.05
CA THR A 59 -16.01 -9.47 26.43
C THR A 59 -15.63 -10.95 26.30
N LYS A 60 -14.39 -11.26 25.86
CA LYS A 60 -13.89 -12.61 25.59
C LYS A 60 -14.80 -13.41 24.64
N ASP A 61 -15.42 -12.74 23.68
CA ASP A 61 -16.27 -13.37 22.67
C ASP A 61 -15.42 -13.96 21.54
N TYR A 62 -14.86 -15.15 21.78
CA TYR A 62 -14.00 -15.84 20.82
C TYR A 62 -14.67 -16.16 19.49
N LYS A 63 -15.99 -16.37 19.47
CA LYS A 63 -16.74 -16.63 18.23
C LYS A 63 -16.77 -15.37 17.37
N LYS A 64 -17.04 -14.22 17.98
CA LYS A 64 -17.01 -12.93 17.30
C LYS A 64 -15.59 -12.55 16.87
N LEU A 65 -14.57 -12.81 17.69
CA LEU A 65 -13.16 -12.58 17.32
C LEU A 65 -12.76 -13.35 16.06
N ARG A 66 -13.10 -14.66 15.97
CA ARG A 66 -12.82 -15.46 14.77
C ARG A 66 -13.51 -14.90 13.53
N LYS A 67 -14.78 -14.49 13.65
CA LYS A 67 -15.53 -13.87 12.55
C LYS A 67 -14.88 -12.57 12.09
N LEU A 68 -14.48 -11.71 13.03
CA LEU A 68 -13.81 -10.45 12.72
C LEU A 68 -12.45 -10.69 12.07
N ASN A 69 -11.72 -11.73 12.48
CA ASN A 69 -10.46 -12.11 11.85
C ASN A 69 -10.67 -12.51 10.37
N SER A 70 -11.68 -13.33 10.06
CA SER A 70 -12.01 -13.65 8.66
C SER A 70 -12.39 -12.41 7.86
N GLN A 71 -13.20 -11.51 8.43
CA GLN A 71 -13.57 -10.26 7.75
C GLN A 71 -12.38 -9.34 7.47
N MET A 72 -11.39 -9.33 8.37
CA MET A 72 -10.16 -8.57 8.16
C MET A 72 -9.34 -9.16 7.01
N ALA A 73 -9.34 -10.48 6.85
CA ALA A 73 -8.68 -11.15 5.73
C ALA A 73 -9.27 -10.74 4.38
N ASP A 74 -10.60 -10.70 4.28
CA ASP A 74 -11.31 -10.28 3.06
C ASP A 74 -10.97 -8.82 2.69
N VAL A 75 -10.84 -7.95 3.69
CA VAL A 75 -10.49 -6.54 3.49
C VAL A 75 -9.04 -6.39 3.04
N LEU A 76 -8.12 -7.11 3.68
CA LEU A 76 -6.69 -7.09 3.35
C LEU A 76 -6.42 -7.69 1.97
N GLU A 77 -7.07 -8.80 1.60
CA GLU A 77 -6.90 -9.44 0.30
C GLU A 77 -7.10 -8.46 -0.86
N VAL A 78 -8.22 -7.73 -0.85
CA VAL A 78 -8.55 -6.80 -1.93
C VAL A 78 -7.49 -5.71 -2.07
N ALA A 79 -7.04 -5.13 -0.97
CA ALA A 79 -6.08 -4.03 -1.01
C ALA A 79 -4.66 -4.50 -1.35
N VAL A 80 -4.22 -5.65 -0.82
CA VAL A 80 -2.90 -6.19 -1.12
C VAL A 80 -2.83 -6.64 -2.58
N LYS A 81 -3.84 -7.35 -3.10
CA LYS A 81 -3.90 -7.75 -4.52
C LYS A 81 -3.90 -6.53 -5.45
N ALA A 82 -4.56 -5.43 -5.08
CA ALA A 82 -4.50 -4.19 -5.86
C ALA A 82 -3.07 -3.63 -5.93
N GLY A 83 -2.29 -3.74 -4.84
CA GLY A 83 -0.93 -3.23 -4.76
C GLY A 83 0.11 -4.07 -5.51
N ILE A 84 0.12 -5.38 -5.28
CA ILE A 84 1.21 -6.28 -5.73
C ILE A 84 0.77 -7.36 -6.72
N GLY A 85 -0.50 -7.38 -7.10
CA GLY A 85 -1.09 -8.42 -7.94
C GLY A 85 -1.49 -9.68 -7.17
N GLU A 86 -2.26 -10.53 -7.84
CA GLU A 86 -2.77 -11.79 -7.28
C GLU A 86 -1.67 -12.83 -7.09
N GLU A 87 -0.75 -12.97 -8.06
CA GLU A 87 0.37 -13.92 -8.00
C GLU A 87 1.24 -13.69 -6.76
N SER A 88 1.71 -12.45 -6.55
CA SER A 88 2.52 -12.10 -5.37
C SER A 88 1.74 -12.30 -4.05
N TYR A 89 0.43 -12.06 -4.05
CA TYR A 89 -0.40 -12.30 -2.87
C TYR A 89 -0.46 -13.79 -2.52
N ASP A 90 -0.71 -14.64 -3.51
CA ASP A 90 -0.80 -16.09 -3.33
C ASP A 90 0.56 -16.69 -2.94
N GLU A 91 1.67 -16.17 -3.47
CA GLU A 91 3.02 -16.54 -3.04
C GLU A 91 3.27 -16.24 -1.55
N ILE A 92 2.80 -15.08 -1.05
CA ILE A 92 2.92 -14.73 0.37
C ILE A 92 2.05 -15.67 1.23
N ILE A 93 0.84 -16.01 0.79
CA ILE A 93 -0.01 -17.00 1.49
C ILE A 93 0.70 -18.35 1.57
N ALA A 94 1.25 -18.83 0.45
CA ALA A 94 1.98 -20.10 0.40
C ALA A 94 3.22 -20.07 1.32
N ALA A 95 3.95 -18.94 1.34
CA ALA A 95 5.10 -18.74 2.22
C ALA A 95 4.70 -18.75 3.71
N CYS A 96 3.54 -18.19 4.07
CA CYS A 96 3.00 -18.29 5.43
C CYS A 96 2.66 -19.73 5.83
N GLY A 97 2.19 -20.54 4.88
CA GLY A 97 1.81 -21.93 5.13
C GLY A 97 2.99 -22.87 5.37
N GLN A 98 4.20 -22.53 4.89
CA GLN A 98 5.40 -23.37 5.02
C GLN A 98 5.16 -24.84 4.58
N GLY A 99 4.34 -25.03 3.53
CA GLY A 99 3.94 -26.36 3.03
C GLY A 99 2.68 -26.95 3.65
N PHE A 100 2.05 -26.26 4.60
CA PHE A 100 0.73 -26.61 5.15
C PHE A 100 -0.37 -25.73 4.56
N GLU A 101 -1.57 -26.31 4.44
CA GLU A 101 -2.76 -25.53 4.11
C GLU A 101 -3.14 -24.64 5.30
N ILE A 102 -3.27 -23.35 5.04
CA ILE A 102 -3.65 -22.35 6.03
C ILE A 102 -4.78 -21.47 5.49
N THR A 103 -5.56 -20.88 6.39
CA THR A 103 -6.58 -19.93 5.97
C THR A 103 -5.96 -18.55 5.74
N LYS A 104 -6.58 -17.75 4.86
CA LYS A 104 -6.19 -16.33 4.68
C LYS A 104 -6.19 -15.55 6.00
N ALA A 105 -7.10 -15.91 6.90
CA ALA A 105 -7.23 -15.29 8.22
C ALA A 105 -6.04 -15.62 9.14
N ASP A 106 -5.36 -16.74 8.94
CA ASP A 106 -4.13 -17.08 9.66
C ASP A 106 -2.94 -16.20 9.18
N CYS A 107 -2.98 -15.74 7.93
CA CYS A 107 -1.99 -14.82 7.35
C CYS A 107 -2.20 -13.35 7.73
N ASN A 108 -3.27 -12.98 8.44
CA ASN A 108 -3.64 -11.59 8.65
C ASN A 108 -2.53 -10.71 9.23
N VAL A 109 -1.70 -11.25 10.14
CA VAL A 109 -0.58 -10.49 10.71
C VAL A 109 0.46 -10.13 9.65
N VAL A 110 0.76 -11.07 8.73
CA VAL A 110 1.68 -10.83 7.62
C VAL A 110 1.03 -9.90 6.60
N MET A 111 -0.22 -10.17 6.21
CA MET A 111 -0.93 -9.36 5.22
C MET A 111 -1.18 -7.93 5.67
N ALA A 112 -1.39 -7.69 6.96
CA ALA A 112 -1.47 -6.34 7.51
C ALA A 112 -0.15 -5.56 7.32
N LYS A 113 1.01 -6.20 7.51
CA LYS A 113 2.31 -5.56 7.28
C LYS A 113 2.54 -5.25 5.80
N VAL A 114 2.21 -6.20 4.93
CA VAL A 114 2.31 -6.01 3.46
C VAL A 114 1.39 -4.88 3.01
N PHE A 115 0.16 -4.85 3.52
CA PHE A 115 -0.77 -3.75 3.28
C PHE A 115 -0.19 -2.39 3.71
N TRP A 116 0.39 -2.30 4.91
CA TRP A 116 0.97 -1.04 5.40
C TRP A 116 2.14 -0.57 4.55
N ALA A 117 3.02 -1.47 4.12
CA ALA A 117 4.12 -1.14 3.20
C ALA A 117 3.58 -0.58 1.87
N ILE A 118 2.57 -1.23 1.28
CA ILE A 118 1.90 -0.74 0.06
C ILE A 118 1.31 0.65 0.29
N TYR A 119 0.60 0.84 1.41
CA TYR A 119 -0.07 2.08 1.74
C TYR A 119 0.92 3.25 1.88
N GLU A 120 2.03 3.03 2.60
CA GLU A 120 3.08 4.04 2.78
C GLU A 120 3.74 4.40 1.46
N THR A 121 4.10 3.41 0.63
CA THR A 121 4.68 3.66 -0.70
C THR A 121 3.76 4.48 -1.59
N VAL A 122 2.46 4.18 -1.61
CA VAL A 122 1.49 4.93 -2.42
C VAL A 122 1.38 6.37 -1.93
N LYS A 123 1.33 6.57 -0.60
CA LYS A 123 1.26 7.91 -0.02
C LYS A 123 2.51 8.73 -0.37
N GLU A 124 3.70 8.16 -0.22
CA GLU A 124 4.96 8.82 -0.57
C GLU A 124 4.99 9.23 -2.04
N ARG A 125 4.58 8.35 -2.96
CA ARG A 125 4.54 8.66 -4.40
C ARG A 125 3.51 9.74 -4.75
N GLN A 126 2.38 9.78 -4.05
CA GLN A 126 1.39 10.84 -4.22
C GLN A 126 1.91 12.20 -3.75
N ASP A 127 2.55 12.23 -2.58
CA ASP A 127 3.14 13.45 -2.01
C ASP A 127 4.30 13.97 -2.89
N GLU A 128 5.15 13.09 -3.43
CA GLU A 128 6.21 13.46 -4.36
C GLU A 128 5.67 14.04 -5.67
N SER A 129 4.63 13.45 -6.27
CA SER A 129 4.03 13.99 -7.50
C SER A 129 3.46 15.41 -7.29
N LEU A 130 2.92 15.69 -6.10
CA LEU A 130 2.46 17.04 -5.73
C LEU A 130 3.63 18.01 -5.55
N ASN A 131 4.70 17.57 -4.87
CA ASN A 131 5.88 18.39 -4.63
C ASN A 131 6.69 18.67 -5.91
N GLU A 132 6.85 17.68 -6.81
CA GLU A 132 7.50 17.87 -8.11
C GLU A 132 6.74 18.86 -8.99
N LYS A 133 5.40 18.78 -9.02
CA LYS A 133 4.57 19.77 -9.71
C LYS A 133 4.76 21.17 -9.11
N ALA A 134 4.74 21.29 -7.78
CA ALA A 134 4.98 22.58 -7.12
C ALA A 134 6.39 23.14 -7.43
N ALA A 135 7.41 22.29 -7.44
CA ALA A 135 8.78 22.68 -7.79
C ALA A 135 8.91 23.11 -9.26
N HIS A 136 8.21 22.44 -10.18
CA HIS A 136 8.18 22.83 -11.59
C HIS A 136 7.54 24.22 -11.78
N TYR A 137 6.41 24.49 -11.11
CA TYR A 137 5.79 25.81 -11.15
C TYR A 137 6.68 26.91 -10.55
N LEU A 138 7.37 26.64 -9.45
CA LEU A 138 8.31 27.61 -8.86
C LEU A 138 9.49 27.89 -9.80
N ALA A 139 10.04 26.86 -10.46
CA ALA A 139 11.11 27.03 -11.44
C ALA A 139 10.65 27.76 -12.72
N GLU A 140 9.41 27.58 -13.16
CA GLU A 140 8.81 28.35 -14.26
C GLU A 140 8.63 29.82 -13.87
N VAL A 141 8.22 30.12 -12.64
CA VAL A 141 8.05 31.50 -12.14
C VAL A 141 9.41 32.21 -12.00
N ASP A 142 10.44 31.54 -11.46
CA ASP A 142 11.79 32.10 -11.37
C ASP A 142 12.42 32.33 -12.77
N ASN A 143 12.17 31.42 -13.74
CA ASN A 143 12.64 31.60 -15.12
C ASN A 143 11.82 32.65 -15.90
N ALA A 144 10.57 32.89 -15.53
CA ALA A 144 9.73 33.93 -16.16
C ALA A 144 10.10 35.35 -15.69
N GLN A 145 10.97 35.50 -14.69
CA GLN A 145 11.36 36.79 -14.12
C GLN A 145 12.73 37.30 -14.62
N THR A 146 13.05 37.09 -15.89
CA THR A 146 14.18 37.76 -16.56
C THR A 146 13.80 38.28 -17.95
N GLU A 147 12.99 39.33 -17.98
CA GLU A 147 13.18 40.37 -19.00
C GLU A 147 13.60 41.65 -18.27
N PRO A 148 14.85 42.11 -18.42
CA PRO A 148 15.16 43.49 -18.08
C PRO A 148 14.40 44.37 -19.07
N ASN A 149 13.51 45.22 -18.56
CA ASN A 149 13.02 46.36 -19.31
C ASN A 149 14.22 47.26 -19.65
N THR A 150 14.81 47.05 -20.81
CA THR A 150 15.70 48.00 -21.48
C THR A 150 14.90 48.81 -22.48
N GLU A 151 15.07 50.14 -22.36
CA GLU A 151 14.82 51.23 -23.34
C GLU A 151 13.34 51.68 -23.44
N ASP A 152 12.99 52.97 -23.34
CA ASP A 152 13.71 54.26 -23.45
C ASP A 152 13.20 55.30 -22.43
#